data_AF-A0A7S0DNU5-F1
#
_entry.id   AF-A0A7S0DNU5-F1
#
_cell.length_a   1.000
_cell.length_b   1.000
_cell.length_c   1.000
_cell.angle_alpha   90.00
_cell.angle_beta   90.00
_cell.angle_gamma   90.00
#
_symmetry.space_group_name_H-M   'P 1'
#
loop_
_entity.id
_entity.type
_entity.pdbx_description
1 polymer ?
#
loop_
_entity_poly.entity_id
_entity_poly.type
_entity_poly.pdbx_seq_one_letter_code
_entity_poly.pdbx_strand_id
1 'polypeptide(L)'
;MLFGGVHKVTPSGTNLRGDINVCIVGDPSTSKSQFLKYVCSFLPRAVYTSGKASSAAGLTASVVRDRETGEFGIEAGALMLADNAICCIDEFDKMDVADQVAIHEAMEQQTISITKAGIQATLNARTAILAAANPIKGRYDTSKTLRQNVDISAPIMSRFDLFFVVIDHCNEVTDYNIARHIVNIHRNEERAVDVDFSKEDLQLYVRFARTLKPKVSKKAMEVFVQHYRKLRQNDMAGSSRTSYRITVRQLESMIRLSEAICRLHMEEVVMPHHVHEAARLIEQSIIRVDAPPVDLNDAYDGDDDGDDDYFDEDDGDDAGDKTVKTNSQQPTQDRESDKENNRPSKRKRTRSARSTQEDDSDRMETEPQPTEDAYESKSSIPPPAPAAKKEKR
;
A
#
# COMPACT_ATOMS: atom_id res chain seq x y z
N MET A 1 -5.73 11.36 -9.85
CA MET A 1 -5.94 11.86 -8.47
C MET A 1 -6.70 13.18 -8.44
N LEU A 2 -6.19 14.29 -9.00
CA LEU A 2 -6.81 15.63 -8.92
C LEU A 2 -8.28 15.69 -9.41
N PHE A 3 -8.60 14.95 -10.48
CA PHE A 3 -9.97 14.88 -11.03
C PHE A 3 -10.95 14.05 -10.19
N GLY A 4 -10.44 13.08 -9.41
CA GLY A 4 -11.23 12.11 -8.63
C GLY A 4 -12.16 11.22 -9.47
N GLY A 5 -12.62 10.11 -8.90
CA GLY A 5 -13.72 9.30 -9.45
C GLY A 5 -15.09 9.76 -8.94
N VAL A 6 -16.15 8.99 -9.22
CA VAL A 6 -17.51 9.32 -8.80
C VAL A 6 -17.83 8.68 -7.45
N HIS A 7 -18.16 9.49 -6.44
CA HIS A 7 -18.74 8.97 -5.19
C HIS A 7 -20.16 8.46 -5.47
N LYS A 8 -20.43 7.21 -5.05
CA LYS A 8 -21.72 6.56 -5.26
C LYS A 8 -22.25 6.07 -3.93
N VAL A 9 -23.56 6.00 -3.82
CA VAL A 9 -24.25 5.39 -2.68
C VAL A 9 -25.02 4.20 -3.24
N THR A 10 -24.82 3.02 -2.67
CA THR A 10 -25.57 1.83 -3.07
C THR A 10 -27.02 1.95 -2.58
N PRO A 11 -27.98 1.23 -3.19
CA PRO A 11 -29.35 1.18 -2.69
C PRO A 11 -29.45 0.69 -1.23
N SER A 12 -28.47 -0.09 -0.79
CA SER A 12 -28.33 -0.59 0.59
C SER A 12 -27.78 0.44 1.58
N GLY A 13 -27.50 1.67 1.14
CA GLY A 13 -27.01 2.77 1.98
C GLY A 13 -25.50 2.76 2.23
N THR A 14 -24.74 1.87 1.59
CA THR A 14 -23.27 1.84 1.69
C THR A 14 -22.66 2.88 0.76
N ASN A 15 -21.73 3.68 1.27
CA ASN A 15 -20.99 4.64 0.46
C ASN A 15 -19.84 3.95 -0.26
N LEU A 16 -19.78 4.11 -1.57
CA LEU A 16 -18.64 3.69 -2.40
C LEU A 16 -17.70 4.87 -2.57
N ARG A 17 -16.43 4.64 -2.24
CA ARG A 17 -15.35 5.60 -2.41
C ARG A 17 -15.23 6.01 -3.88
N GLY A 18 -15.11 7.32 -4.12
CA GLY A 18 -14.78 7.90 -5.43
C GLY A 18 -13.32 8.31 -5.55
N ASP A 19 -12.64 8.53 -4.42
CA ASP A 19 -11.27 9.03 -4.39
C ASP A 19 -10.24 7.95 -4.79
N ILE A 20 -9.13 8.44 -5.35
CA ILE A 20 -8.01 7.61 -5.80
C ILE A 20 -6.82 7.94 -4.91
N ASN A 21 -6.29 6.92 -4.25
CA ASN A 21 -5.10 7.03 -3.40
C ASN A 21 -3.86 6.63 -4.19
N VAL A 22 -2.81 7.44 -4.09
CA VAL A 22 -1.55 7.24 -4.81
C VAL A 22 -0.40 7.21 -3.82
N CYS A 23 0.50 6.25 -3.98
CA CYS A 23 1.74 6.18 -3.22
C CYS A 23 2.94 6.28 -4.17
N ILE A 24 3.87 7.16 -3.83
CA ILE A 24 5.15 7.32 -4.51
C ILE A 24 6.22 6.74 -3.60
N VAL A 25 6.94 5.76 -4.11
CA VAL A 25 8.08 5.15 -3.43
C VAL A 25 9.31 5.48 -4.26
N GLY A 26 10.45 5.74 -3.64
CA GLY A 26 11.67 5.90 -4.43
C GLY A 26 12.88 6.19 -3.60
N ASP A 27 14.03 6.27 -4.25
CA ASP A 27 15.29 6.55 -3.57
C ASP A 27 15.32 7.98 -2.99
N PRO A 28 16.15 8.26 -1.98
CA PRO A 28 16.37 9.61 -1.47
C PRO A 28 16.71 10.59 -2.60
N SER A 29 16.40 11.86 -2.41
CA SER A 29 16.73 12.94 -3.37
C SER A 29 16.05 12.87 -4.75
N THR A 30 15.10 11.97 -4.97
CA THR A 30 14.29 11.87 -6.20
C THR A 30 13.14 12.90 -6.30
N SER A 31 13.23 14.02 -5.57
CA SER A 31 12.23 15.11 -5.56
C SER A 31 10.79 14.73 -5.18
N LYS A 32 10.58 13.59 -4.51
CA LYS A 32 9.24 13.13 -4.05
C LYS A 32 8.49 14.21 -3.24
N SER A 33 9.15 14.82 -2.25
CA SER A 33 8.57 15.87 -1.43
C SER A 33 8.22 17.13 -2.23
N GLN A 34 8.90 17.40 -3.35
CA GLN A 34 8.55 18.53 -4.23
C GLN A 34 7.23 18.28 -4.96
N PHE A 35 6.93 17.04 -5.37
CA PHE A 35 5.61 16.71 -5.92
C PHE A 35 4.49 16.97 -4.91
N LEU A 36 4.68 16.56 -3.65
CA LEU A 36 3.69 16.76 -2.58
C LEU A 36 3.48 18.27 -2.31
N LYS A 37 4.57 19.04 -2.19
CA LYS A 37 4.51 20.49 -2.00
C LYS A 37 3.84 21.20 -3.17
N TYR A 38 4.14 20.79 -4.40
CA TYR A 38 3.51 21.34 -5.59
C TYR A 38 1.99 21.11 -5.59
N VAL A 39 1.55 19.88 -5.31
CA VAL A 39 0.11 19.56 -5.21
C VAL A 39 -0.57 20.36 -4.10
N CYS A 40 0.09 20.52 -2.94
CA CYS A 40 -0.43 21.32 -1.83
C CYS A 40 -0.56 22.81 -2.20
N SER A 41 0.38 23.35 -2.98
CA SER A 41 0.30 24.73 -3.49
C SER A 41 -0.73 24.90 -4.61
N PHE A 42 -1.04 23.83 -5.34
CA PHE A 42 -1.93 23.86 -6.48
C PHE A 42 -3.41 23.76 -6.09
N LEU A 43 -3.76 23.01 -5.03
CA LEU A 43 -5.15 22.84 -4.62
C LEU A 43 -5.52 23.68 -3.39
N PRO A 44 -6.57 24.51 -3.45
CA PRO A 44 -7.10 25.15 -2.26
C PRO A 44 -7.70 24.06 -1.36
N ARG A 45 -7.26 23.99 -0.10
CA ARG A 45 -7.61 22.97 0.94
C ARG A 45 -6.81 21.66 0.92
N ALA A 46 -5.78 21.54 0.09
CA ALA A 46 -4.83 20.44 0.29
C ALA A 46 -4.03 20.67 1.57
N VAL A 47 -3.77 19.60 2.32
CA VAL A 47 -2.99 19.63 3.56
C VAL A 47 -1.73 18.82 3.36
N TYR A 48 -0.59 19.37 3.78
CA TYR A 48 0.68 18.68 3.80
C TYR A 48 1.04 18.32 5.24
N THR A 49 1.40 17.06 5.47
CA THR A 49 1.88 16.58 6.76
C THR A 49 3.05 15.62 6.58
N SER A 50 3.92 15.53 7.59
CA SER A 50 4.99 14.52 7.66
C SER A 50 4.54 13.40 8.59
N GLY A 51 4.76 12.16 8.20
CA GLY A 51 4.43 10.98 8.99
C GLY A 51 5.13 10.95 10.35
N LYS A 52 6.35 11.50 10.45
CA LYS A 52 7.11 11.57 11.70
C LYS A 52 6.66 12.70 12.63
N ALA A 53 6.21 13.82 12.06
CA ALA A 53 5.70 14.97 12.82
C ALA A 53 4.20 14.84 13.15
N SER A 54 3.53 13.88 12.53
CA SER A 54 2.14 13.56 12.76
C SER A 54 2.00 12.67 13.99
N SER A 55 0.87 12.82 14.69
CA SER A 55 0.40 11.85 15.67
C SER A 55 -1.00 11.40 15.25
N ALA A 56 -1.47 10.24 15.74
CA ALA A 56 -2.82 9.75 15.44
C ALA A 56 -3.89 10.82 15.72
N ALA A 57 -3.74 11.56 16.84
CA ALA A 57 -4.63 12.65 17.22
C ALA A 57 -4.56 13.84 16.24
N GLY A 58 -3.37 14.18 15.75
CA GLY A 58 -3.17 15.25 14.76
C GLY A 58 -3.63 14.88 13.34
N LEU A 59 -3.61 13.58 12.98
CA LEU A 59 -4.10 13.09 11.70
C LEU A 59 -5.62 12.96 11.66
N THR A 60 -6.22 12.43 12.72
CA THR A 60 -7.64 12.11 12.78
C THR A 60 -8.46 13.21 13.42
N ALA A 61 -8.76 13.08 14.71
CA ALA A 61 -9.29 14.14 15.54
C ALA A 61 -8.93 13.86 16.99
N SER A 62 -8.84 14.91 17.78
CA SER A 62 -8.51 14.84 19.20
C SER A 62 -9.65 15.39 20.04
N VAL A 63 -9.81 14.86 21.25
CA VAL A 63 -10.79 15.39 22.21
C VAL A 63 -10.03 16.23 23.22
N VAL A 64 -10.29 17.53 23.19
CA VAL A 64 -9.64 18.52 24.06
C VAL A 64 -10.67 19.05 25.03
N ARG A 65 -10.29 19.14 26.31
CA ARG A 65 -11.13 19.79 27.32
C ARG A 65 -10.89 21.29 27.24
N ASP A 66 -11.95 22.02 26.94
CA ASP A 66 -11.90 23.48 26.97
C ASP A 66 -11.72 23.94 28.43
N ARG A 67 -10.77 24.85 28.65
CA ARG A 67 -10.45 25.37 29.99
C ARG A 67 -11.45 26.41 30.46
N GLU A 68 -12.17 27.06 29.54
CA GLU A 68 -13.13 28.11 29.89
C GLU A 68 -14.50 27.51 30.23
N THR A 69 -15.02 26.62 29.39
CA THR A 69 -16.32 25.98 29.61
C THR A 69 -16.24 24.70 30.45
N GLY A 70 -15.06 24.06 30.52
CA GLY A 70 -14.88 22.77 31.16
C GLY A 70 -15.45 21.58 30.38
N GLU A 71 -16.07 21.83 29.23
CA GLU A 71 -16.64 20.84 28.32
C GLU A 71 -15.56 20.19 27.44
N PHE A 72 -15.86 18.99 26.94
CA PHE A 72 -15.00 18.30 25.99
C PHE A 72 -15.39 18.71 24.57
N GLY A 73 -14.47 19.34 23.85
CA GLY A 73 -14.58 19.68 22.43
C GLY A 73 -13.81 18.69 21.55
N ILE A 74 -14.21 18.58 20.29
CA ILE A 74 -13.46 17.82 19.28
C ILE A 74 -12.64 18.81 18.45
N GLU A 75 -11.33 18.59 18.37
CA GLU A 75 -10.44 19.27 17.43
C GLU A 75 -10.23 18.39 16.19
N ALA A 76 -10.49 18.97 15.02
CA ALA A 76 -10.32 18.29 13.74
C ALA A 76 -8.84 18.16 13.38
N GLY A 77 -8.41 16.95 13.01
CA GLY A 77 -7.06 16.68 12.51
C GLY A 77 -6.91 16.92 11.01
N ALA A 78 -5.70 16.67 10.51
CA ALA A 78 -5.30 16.95 9.13
C ALA A 78 -6.20 16.30 8.07
N LEU A 79 -6.62 15.04 8.28
CA LEU A 79 -7.50 14.33 7.35
C LEU A 79 -8.88 14.96 7.29
N MET A 80 -9.41 15.45 8.42
CA MET A 80 -10.71 16.11 8.44
C MET A 80 -10.67 17.50 7.79
N LEU A 81 -9.58 18.25 8.01
CA LEU A 81 -9.38 19.56 7.39
C LEU A 81 -9.31 19.47 5.86
N ALA A 82 -8.78 18.36 5.35
CA ALA A 82 -8.66 18.07 3.93
C ALA A 82 -9.91 17.42 3.29
N ASP A 83 -11.10 17.45 3.92
CA ASP A 83 -12.33 16.83 3.37
C ASP A 83 -12.65 17.30 1.93
N ASN A 84 -12.92 16.33 1.04
CA ASN A 84 -13.05 16.46 -0.42
C ASN A 84 -11.83 17.05 -1.15
N ALA A 85 -10.67 17.07 -0.51
CA ALA A 85 -9.40 17.50 -1.06
C ALA A 85 -8.36 16.39 -0.95
N ILE A 86 -7.08 16.78 -0.90
CA ILE A 86 -5.95 15.86 -0.91
C ILE A 86 -5.13 16.06 0.35
N CYS A 87 -4.87 14.96 1.06
CA CYS A 87 -3.92 14.92 2.16
C CYS A 87 -2.60 14.35 1.63
N CYS A 88 -1.56 15.17 1.65
CA CYS A 88 -0.20 14.78 1.25
C CYS A 88 0.56 14.36 2.52
N ILE A 89 1.03 13.10 2.56
CA ILE A 89 1.78 12.55 3.69
C ILE A 89 3.19 12.21 3.20
N ASP A 90 4.18 12.95 3.68
CA ASP A 90 5.59 12.64 3.44
C ASP A 90 6.14 11.68 4.51
N GLU A 91 7.18 10.93 4.19
CA GLU A 91 7.78 9.93 5.08
C GLU A 91 6.74 8.95 5.67
N PHE A 92 5.85 8.45 4.82
CA PHE A 92 4.77 7.54 5.22
C PHE A 92 5.30 6.25 5.88
N ASP A 93 6.51 5.82 5.50
CA ASP A 93 7.21 4.67 6.09
C ASP A 93 7.71 4.91 7.52
N LYS A 94 7.72 6.16 8.01
CA LYS A 94 8.19 6.54 9.35
C LYS A 94 7.06 6.75 10.36
N MET A 95 5.82 6.46 9.98
CA MET A 95 4.67 6.57 10.88
C MET A 95 4.61 5.43 11.88
N ASP A 96 4.22 5.77 13.12
CA ASP A 96 3.96 4.80 14.16
C ASP A 96 2.77 3.89 13.83
N VAL A 97 2.76 2.68 14.40
CA VAL A 97 1.72 1.68 14.14
C VAL A 97 0.33 2.18 14.53
N ALA A 98 0.22 2.98 15.60
CA ALA A 98 -1.07 3.56 16.03
C ALA A 98 -1.66 4.50 14.97
N ASP A 99 -0.82 5.33 14.35
CA ASP A 99 -1.19 6.28 13.31
C ASP A 99 -1.59 5.55 12.02
N GLN A 100 -0.88 4.48 11.69
CA GLN A 100 -1.21 3.60 10.57
C GLN A 100 -2.59 2.94 10.73
N VAL A 101 -2.96 2.50 11.94
CA VAL A 101 -4.30 1.93 12.21
C VAL A 101 -5.39 2.97 12.01
N ALA A 102 -5.18 4.19 12.51
CA ALA A 102 -6.13 5.29 12.40
C ALA A 102 -6.35 5.71 10.92
N ILE A 103 -5.27 5.81 10.13
CA ILE A 103 -5.36 6.06 8.70
C ILE A 103 -6.04 4.90 7.97
N HIS A 104 -5.77 3.65 8.35
CA HIS A 104 -6.39 2.50 7.72
C HIS A 104 -7.93 2.48 7.89
N GLU A 105 -8.44 2.87 9.06
CA GLU A 105 -9.88 3.08 9.28
C GLU A 105 -10.43 4.16 8.34
N ALA A 106 -9.79 5.34 8.33
CA ALA A 106 -10.20 6.46 7.50
C ALA A 106 -10.19 6.11 5.99
N MET A 107 -9.20 5.35 5.51
CA MET A 107 -9.08 4.94 4.10
C MET A 107 -10.09 3.86 3.67
N GLU A 108 -10.57 3.02 4.61
CA GLU A 108 -11.61 2.02 4.37
C GLU A 108 -12.98 2.66 4.35
N GLN A 109 -13.35 3.33 5.44
CA GLN A 109 -14.73 3.73 5.66
C GLN A 109 -15.02 5.16 5.18
N GLN A 110 -13.97 5.95 4.87
CA GLN A 110 -14.06 7.40 4.65
C GLN A 110 -14.71 8.15 5.83
N THR A 111 -14.68 7.54 7.00
CA THR A 111 -15.20 8.06 8.26
C THR A 111 -14.24 7.70 9.38
N ILE A 112 -14.17 8.55 10.40
CA ILE A 112 -13.40 8.34 11.61
C ILE A 112 -14.39 8.30 12.76
N SER A 113 -14.41 7.18 13.50
CA SER A 113 -15.24 7.03 14.67
C SER A 113 -14.47 7.42 15.94
N ILE A 114 -15.05 8.30 16.75
CA ILE A 114 -14.45 8.74 18.01
C ILE A 114 -15.41 8.42 19.13
N THR A 115 -14.92 7.61 20.07
CA THR A 115 -15.62 7.29 21.32
C THR A 115 -14.69 7.62 22.48
N LYS A 116 -14.70 8.88 22.94
CA LYS A 116 -13.81 9.35 24.02
C LYS A 116 -14.47 10.44 24.85
N ALA A 117 -14.20 10.43 26.16
CA ALA A 117 -14.71 11.42 27.11
C ALA A 117 -16.24 11.63 27.06
N GLY A 118 -16.99 10.55 26.82
CA GLY A 118 -18.46 10.59 26.73
C GLY A 118 -19.00 11.11 25.38
N ILE A 119 -18.12 11.46 24.43
CA ILE A 119 -18.50 11.87 23.09
C ILE A 119 -18.43 10.65 22.18
N GLN A 120 -19.56 10.30 21.58
CA GLN A 120 -19.66 9.33 20.50
C GLN A 120 -20.03 10.08 19.22
N ALA A 121 -19.04 10.28 18.34
CA ALA A 121 -19.22 11.01 17.10
C ALA A 121 -18.55 10.27 15.94
N THR A 122 -19.18 10.32 14.76
CA THR A 122 -18.61 9.83 13.50
C THR A 122 -18.37 11.02 12.59
N LEU A 123 -17.12 11.19 12.17
CA LEU A 123 -16.67 12.34 11.39
C LEU A 123 -16.31 11.87 9.99
N ASN A 124 -16.75 12.60 8.97
CA ASN A 124 -16.44 12.25 7.59
C ASN A 124 -15.00 12.67 7.23
N ALA A 125 -14.26 11.80 6.56
CA ALA A 125 -12.90 12.03 6.10
C ALA A 125 -12.77 11.59 4.63
N ARG A 126 -13.45 12.30 3.72
CA ARG A 126 -13.46 11.98 2.28
C ARG A 126 -12.26 12.62 1.61
N THR A 127 -11.08 12.08 1.86
CA THR A 127 -9.83 12.64 1.34
C THR A 127 -9.11 11.65 0.46
N ALA A 128 -8.57 12.13 -0.66
CA ALA A 128 -7.57 11.37 -1.40
C ALA A 128 -6.21 11.49 -0.70
N ILE A 129 -5.51 10.38 -0.55
CA ILE A 129 -4.18 10.36 0.06
C ILE A 129 -3.11 10.30 -1.03
N LEU A 130 -2.18 11.25 -0.98
CA LEU A 130 -0.91 11.20 -1.70
C LEU A 130 0.20 10.91 -0.71
N ALA A 131 0.72 9.70 -0.71
CA ALA A 131 1.79 9.29 0.18
C ALA A 131 3.15 9.30 -0.54
N ALA A 132 4.19 9.75 0.13
CA ALA A 132 5.58 9.52 -0.26
C ALA A 132 6.25 8.62 0.79
N ALA A 133 6.94 7.57 0.31
CA ALA A 133 7.65 6.63 1.17
C ALA A 133 9.06 6.37 0.63
N ASN A 134 9.96 6.02 1.54
CA ASN A 134 11.32 5.62 1.21
C ASN A 134 11.51 4.10 1.38
N PRO A 135 12.40 3.48 0.59
CA PRO A 135 12.76 2.08 0.79
C PRO A 135 13.54 1.91 2.10
N ILE A 136 13.39 0.74 2.75
CA ILE A 136 13.93 0.46 4.11
C ILE A 136 15.45 0.68 4.20
N LYS A 137 16.20 0.31 3.16
CA LYS A 137 17.67 0.44 3.11
C LYS A 137 18.15 1.71 2.40
N GLY A 138 17.25 2.66 2.11
CA GLY A 138 17.57 3.87 1.37
C GLY A 138 17.82 3.67 -0.13
N ARG A 139 17.88 2.44 -0.63
CA ARG A 139 17.83 2.15 -2.07
C ARG A 139 16.78 1.10 -2.37
N TYR A 140 16.07 1.26 -3.47
CA TYR A 140 15.07 0.32 -3.95
C TYR A 140 15.77 -0.89 -4.60
N ASP A 141 15.45 -2.09 -4.13
CA ASP A 141 16.02 -3.33 -4.66
C ASP A 141 15.02 -4.01 -5.60
N THR A 142 15.33 -4.04 -6.90
CA THR A 142 14.45 -4.61 -7.94
C THR A 142 14.30 -6.12 -7.85
N SER A 143 15.21 -6.80 -7.13
CA SER A 143 15.15 -8.24 -6.89
C SER A 143 14.11 -8.65 -5.84
N LYS A 144 13.64 -7.69 -5.04
CA LYS A 144 12.67 -7.91 -3.97
C LYS A 144 11.29 -7.39 -4.32
N THR A 145 10.28 -7.98 -3.69
CA THR A 145 8.89 -7.50 -3.82
C THR A 145 8.72 -6.13 -3.14
N LEU A 146 7.77 -5.32 -3.60
CA LEU A 146 7.46 -4.00 -3.01
C LEU A 146 7.20 -4.10 -1.50
N ARG A 147 6.50 -5.15 -1.05
CA ARG A 147 6.21 -5.41 0.37
C ARG A 147 7.48 -5.60 1.21
N GLN A 148 8.55 -6.14 0.63
CA GLN A 148 9.83 -6.31 1.32
C GLN A 148 10.71 -5.06 1.24
N ASN A 149 10.48 -4.21 0.24
CA ASN A 149 11.23 -2.97 0.04
C ASN A 149 10.72 -1.82 0.91
N VAL A 150 9.43 -1.82 1.28
CA VAL A 150 8.78 -0.72 1.99
C VAL A 150 8.10 -1.21 3.25
N ASP A 151 8.26 -0.48 4.35
CA ASP A 151 7.66 -0.78 5.64
C ASP A 151 6.19 -0.29 5.72
N ILE A 152 5.32 -0.89 4.91
CA ILE A 152 3.88 -0.60 4.91
C ILE A 152 3.11 -1.90 5.13
N SER A 153 2.09 -1.83 5.99
CA SER A 153 1.22 -2.98 6.26
C SER A 153 0.42 -3.40 5.01
N ALA A 154 0.26 -4.72 4.82
CA ALA A 154 -0.49 -5.27 3.68
C ALA A 154 -1.94 -4.73 3.56
N PRO A 155 -2.70 -4.52 4.67
CA PRO A 155 -4.03 -3.91 4.59
C PRO A 155 -3.99 -2.51 3.96
N ILE A 156 -3.02 -1.67 4.35
CA ILE A 156 -2.84 -0.31 3.79
C ILE A 156 -2.41 -0.38 2.33
N MET A 157 -1.48 -1.26 1.97
CA MET A 157 -1.03 -1.39 0.58
C MET A 157 -2.19 -1.66 -0.36
N SER A 158 -3.14 -2.50 0.05
CA SER A 158 -4.33 -2.81 -0.76
C SER A 158 -5.34 -1.65 -0.92
N ARG A 159 -5.18 -0.55 -0.15
CA ARG A 159 -6.01 0.67 -0.24
C ARG A 159 -5.50 1.68 -1.23
N PHE A 160 -4.23 1.60 -1.56
CA PHE A 160 -3.64 2.41 -2.59
C PHE A 160 -4.03 1.83 -3.94
N ASP A 161 -4.49 2.71 -4.81
CA ASP A 161 -4.94 2.34 -6.14
C ASP A 161 -3.76 2.27 -7.12
N LEU A 162 -2.74 3.09 -6.89
CA LEU A 162 -1.53 3.17 -7.71
C LEU A 162 -0.28 3.30 -6.84
N PHE A 163 0.74 2.55 -7.21
CA PHE A 163 2.11 2.70 -6.72
C PHE A 163 3.01 3.14 -7.85
N PHE A 164 3.77 4.21 -7.63
CA PHE A 164 4.82 4.65 -8.55
C PHE A 164 6.16 4.52 -7.84
N VAL A 165 7.00 3.59 -8.30
CA VAL A 165 8.39 3.52 -7.84
C VAL A 165 9.27 4.35 -8.76
N VAL A 166 9.97 5.31 -8.17
CA VAL A 166 10.97 6.15 -8.82
C VAL A 166 12.34 5.63 -8.40
N ILE A 167 13.03 4.98 -9.34
CA ILE A 167 14.38 4.45 -9.14
C ILE A 167 15.39 5.48 -9.65
N ASP A 168 16.42 5.74 -8.85
CA ASP A 168 17.51 6.61 -9.25
C ASP A 168 18.56 5.81 -10.04
N HIS A 169 18.59 6.00 -11.36
CA HIS A 169 19.60 5.43 -12.23
C HIS A 169 20.64 6.49 -12.57
N CYS A 170 21.91 6.25 -12.20
CA CYS A 170 23.02 7.12 -12.58
C CYS A 170 23.14 7.17 -14.11
N ASN A 171 22.76 8.29 -14.70
CA ASN A 171 22.85 8.51 -16.15
C ASN A 171 23.35 9.93 -16.40
N GLU A 172 24.49 10.02 -17.06
CA GLU A 172 25.18 11.29 -17.32
C GLU A 172 24.30 12.32 -18.02
N VAL A 173 23.42 11.88 -18.93
CA VAL A 173 22.54 12.78 -19.69
C VAL A 173 21.46 13.38 -18.80
N THR A 174 20.82 12.57 -17.95
CA THR A 174 19.79 13.06 -17.02
C THR A 174 20.42 13.94 -15.96
N ASP A 175 21.57 13.55 -15.44
CA ASP A 175 22.28 14.28 -14.38
C ASP A 175 22.76 15.64 -14.89
N TYR A 176 23.27 15.70 -16.13
CA TYR A 176 23.62 16.96 -16.77
C TYR A 176 22.41 17.90 -16.91
N ASN A 177 21.27 17.38 -17.35
CA ASN A 177 20.05 18.16 -17.50
C ASN A 177 19.50 18.67 -16.16
N ILE A 178 19.55 17.82 -15.12
CA ILE A 178 19.16 18.18 -13.75
C ILE A 178 20.09 19.26 -13.20
N ALA A 179 21.41 19.07 -13.31
CA ALA A 179 22.40 20.04 -12.84
C ALA A 179 22.23 21.40 -13.54
N ARG A 180 22.04 21.39 -14.86
CA ARG A 180 21.79 22.60 -15.64
C ARG A 180 20.51 23.31 -15.20
N HIS A 181 19.43 22.57 -14.92
CA HIS A 181 18.19 23.13 -14.44
C HIS A 181 18.35 23.78 -13.05
N ILE A 182 19.02 23.09 -12.12
CA ILE A 182 19.29 23.61 -10.77
C ILE A 182 20.13 24.89 -10.81
N VAL A 183 21.19 24.93 -11.64
CA VAL A 183 22.03 26.12 -11.80
C VAL A 183 21.22 27.30 -12.38
N ASN A 184 20.36 27.05 -13.36
CA ASN A 184 19.51 28.10 -13.93
C ASN A 184 18.54 28.68 -12.88
N ILE A 185 17.92 27.85 -12.05
CA ILE A 185 17.08 28.31 -10.94
C ILE A 185 17.86 29.23 -10.01
N HIS A 186 19.09 28.85 -9.62
CA HIS A 186 19.91 29.67 -8.71
C HIS A 186 20.42 30.97 -9.33
N ARG A 187 20.54 31.03 -10.66
CA ARG A 187 20.90 32.26 -11.37
C ARG A 187 19.71 33.22 -11.52
N ASN A 188 18.52 32.87 -11.01
CA ASN A 188 17.25 33.54 -11.29
C ASN A 188 17.00 33.76 -12.79
N GLU A 189 17.67 32.96 -13.63
CA GLU A 189 17.35 32.83 -15.04
C GLU A 189 16.20 31.83 -15.11
N GLU A 190 15.04 32.23 -14.59
CA GLU A 190 13.79 31.56 -14.90
C GLU A 190 13.60 31.68 -16.41
N ARG A 191 14.13 30.69 -17.16
CA ARG A 191 13.42 30.28 -18.36
C ARG A 191 12.07 29.85 -17.84
N ALA A 192 11.10 30.75 -17.90
CA ALA A 192 9.70 30.36 -17.90
C ALA A 192 9.64 29.23 -18.93
N VAL A 193 9.44 28.00 -18.46
CA VAL A 193 9.00 26.95 -19.34
C VAL A 193 7.77 27.55 -19.99
N ASP A 194 7.77 27.68 -21.31
CA ASP A 194 6.63 28.25 -22.02
C ASP A 194 5.50 27.22 -21.83
N VAL A 195 4.66 27.46 -20.83
CA VAL A 195 3.54 26.57 -20.50
C VAL A 195 2.32 27.17 -21.17
N ASP A 196 1.70 26.41 -22.06
CA ASP A 196 0.52 26.83 -22.81
C ASP A 196 -0.67 27.23 -21.90
N PHE A 197 -0.70 26.70 -20.67
CA PHE A 197 -1.78 26.92 -19.71
C PHE A 197 -1.27 27.50 -18.40
N SER A 198 -1.94 28.55 -17.92
CA SER A 198 -1.66 29.10 -16.60
C SER A 198 -2.13 28.15 -15.50
N LYS A 199 -1.56 28.32 -14.28
CA LYS A 199 -1.99 27.54 -13.11
C LYS A 199 -3.48 27.77 -12.80
N GLU A 200 -3.97 28.98 -13.01
CA GLU A 200 -5.34 29.39 -12.74
C GLU A 200 -6.32 28.71 -13.71
N ASP A 201 -5.97 28.64 -15.01
CA ASP A 201 -6.76 27.94 -16.02
C ASP A 201 -6.87 26.46 -15.71
N LEU A 202 -5.76 25.82 -15.30
CA LEU A 202 -5.75 24.41 -14.90
C LEU A 202 -6.60 24.17 -13.64
N GLN A 203 -6.53 25.06 -12.64
CA GLN A 203 -7.37 24.97 -11.45
C GLN A 203 -8.86 25.08 -11.80
N LEU A 204 -9.21 26.02 -12.69
CA LEU A 204 -10.58 26.19 -13.17
C LEU A 204 -11.06 24.96 -13.94
N TYR A 205 -10.22 24.41 -14.80
CA TYR A 205 -10.50 23.19 -15.55
C TYR A 205 -10.77 22.00 -14.64
N VAL A 206 -9.88 21.76 -13.67
CA VAL A 206 -10.04 20.68 -12.68
C VAL A 206 -11.33 20.87 -11.88
N ARG A 207 -11.64 22.11 -11.46
CA ARG A 207 -12.87 22.42 -10.73
C ARG A 207 -14.12 22.11 -11.55
N PHE A 208 -14.11 22.46 -12.83
CA PHE A 208 -15.23 22.16 -13.74
C PHE A 208 -15.37 20.66 -13.98
N ALA A 209 -14.27 19.98 -14.34
CA ALA A 209 -14.25 18.54 -14.62
C ALA A 209 -14.74 17.69 -13.44
N ARG A 210 -14.46 18.11 -12.19
CA ARG A 210 -14.95 17.46 -10.97
C ARG A 210 -16.48 17.48 -10.80
N THR A 211 -17.18 18.39 -11.48
CA THR A 211 -18.66 18.46 -11.44
C THR A 211 -19.32 17.35 -12.25
N LEU A 212 -18.61 16.80 -13.24
CA LEU A 212 -19.10 15.74 -14.11
C LEU A 212 -19.21 14.41 -13.34
N LYS A 213 -20.29 13.66 -13.61
CA LYS A 213 -20.54 12.34 -13.01
C LYS A 213 -20.69 11.31 -14.12
N PRO A 214 -19.57 10.88 -14.74
CA PRO A 214 -19.62 9.99 -15.88
C PRO A 214 -20.24 8.64 -15.52
N LYS A 215 -20.98 8.06 -16.46
CA LYS A 215 -21.63 6.75 -16.33
C LYS A 215 -20.88 5.70 -17.13
N VAL A 216 -20.79 4.49 -16.59
CA VAL A 216 -20.13 3.37 -17.29
C VAL A 216 -21.02 2.83 -18.40
N SER A 217 -20.50 2.76 -19.62
CA SER A 217 -21.21 2.16 -20.76
C SER A 217 -21.19 0.63 -20.70
N LYS A 218 -22.18 -0.03 -21.33
CA LYS A 218 -22.21 -1.50 -21.43
C LYS A 218 -20.96 -2.07 -22.13
N LYS A 219 -20.48 -1.39 -23.18
CA LYS A 219 -19.24 -1.75 -23.88
C LYS A 219 -18.01 -1.68 -22.97
N ALA A 220 -17.92 -0.65 -22.13
CA ALA A 220 -16.84 -0.54 -21.14
C ALA A 220 -16.91 -1.64 -20.07
N MET A 221 -18.12 -2.06 -19.67
CA MET A 221 -18.33 -3.15 -18.70
C MET A 221 -17.70 -4.46 -19.17
N GLU A 222 -17.89 -4.84 -20.43
CA GLU A 222 -17.28 -6.03 -21.01
C GLU A 222 -15.75 -5.97 -20.94
N VAL A 223 -15.18 -4.80 -21.27
CA VAL A 223 -13.74 -4.56 -21.24
C VAL A 223 -13.17 -4.60 -19.82
N PHE A 224 -13.86 -4.06 -18.82
CA PHE A 224 -13.47 -4.19 -17.41
C PHE A 224 -13.34 -5.65 -16.98
N VAL A 225 -14.35 -6.47 -17.30
CA VAL A 225 -14.35 -7.90 -16.94
C VAL A 225 -13.23 -8.65 -17.64
N GLN A 226 -13.00 -8.36 -18.92
CA GLN A 226 -11.90 -8.95 -19.70
C GLN A 226 -10.53 -8.63 -19.10
N HIS A 227 -10.25 -7.35 -18.80
CA HIS A 227 -8.99 -6.94 -18.19
C HIS A 227 -8.81 -7.52 -16.79
N TYR A 228 -9.86 -7.53 -15.96
CA TYR A 228 -9.78 -8.11 -14.62
C TYR A 228 -9.47 -9.61 -14.65
N ARG A 229 -10.12 -10.36 -15.56
CA ARG A 229 -9.83 -11.78 -15.76
C ARG A 229 -8.38 -12.01 -16.18
N LYS A 230 -7.88 -11.23 -17.14
CA LYS A 230 -6.48 -11.30 -17.59
C LYS A 230 -5.50 -10.99 -16.46
N LEU A 231 -5.77 -9.94 -15.68
CA LEU A 231 -4.97 -9.54 -14.53
C LEU A 231 -4.85 -10.69 -13.52
N ARG A 232 -5.98 -11.33 -13.18
CA ARG A 232 -6.03 -12.44 -12.22
C ARG A 232 -5.39 -13.74 -12.75
N GLN A 233 -5.49 -14.01 -14.04
CA GLN A 233 -4.83 -15.17 -14.67
C GLN A 233 -3.30 -15.02 -14.65
N ASN A 234 -2.80 -13.81 -14.89
CA ASN A 234 -1.36 -13.52 -14.82
C ASN A 234 -0.81 -13.69 -13.40
N ASP A 235 -1.57 -13.35 -12.36
CA ASP A 235 -1.21 -13.56 -10.96
C ASP A 235 -1.12 -15.05 -10.59
N MET A 236 -2.05 -15.86 -11.13
CA MET A 236 -2.12 -17.30 -10.84
C MET A 236 -1.02 -18.10 -11.55
N ALA A 237 -0.56 -17.65 -12.71
CA ALA A 237 0.44 -18.35 -13.51
C ALA A 237 1.85 -18.38 -12.89
N GLY A 238 2.09 -17.66 -11.78
CA GLY A 238 3.35 -17.69 -11.03
C GLY A 238 4.59 -17.19 -11.76
N SER A 239 4.50 -16.89 -13.07
CA SER A 239 5.61 -16.44 -13.91
C SER A 239 6.04 -15.00 -13.63
N SER A 240 5.23 -14.22 -12.91
CA SER A 240 5.62 -12.91 -12.42
C SER A 240 5.42 -12.90 -10.92
N ARG A 241 6.50 -12.76 -10.15
CA ARG A 241 6.42 -12.47 -8.72
C ARG A 241 5.84 -11.06 -8.57
N THR A 242 4.52 -10.95 -8.66
CA THR A 242 3.79 -9.70 -8.50
C THR A 242 4.05 -9.15 -7.11
N SER A 243 4.20 -7.83 -7.03
CA SER A 243 4.59 -7.13 -5.82
C SER A 243 3.52 -7.20 -4.70
N TYR A 244 2.27 -7.51 -5.04
CA TYR A 244 1.14 -7.75 -4.13
C TYR A 244 0.04 -8.56 -4.81
N ARG A 245 -0.81 -9.24 -4.02
CA ARG A 245 -1.92 -10.06 -4.54
C ARG A 245 -3.02 -9.23 -5.20
N ILE A 246 -3.48 -9.68 -6.36
CA ILE A 246 -4.58 -9.02 -7.08
C ILE A 246 -5.93 -9.38 -6.45
N THR A 247 -6.71 -8.36 -6.08
CA THR A 247 -8.02 -8.50 -5.41
C THR A 247 -9.10 -7.71 -6.15
N VAL A 248 -10.35 -7.85 -5.72
CA VAL A 248 -11.50 -7.08 -6.25
C VAL A 248 -11.29 -5.56 -6.10
N ARG A 249 -10.52 -5.13 -5.10
CA ARG A 249 -10.17 -3.70 -4.91
C ARG A 249 -9.49 -3.11 -6.15
N GLN A 250 -8.68 -3.89 -6.88
CA GLN A 250 -8.03 -3.43 -8.11
C GLN A 250 -9.04 -3.18 -9.25
N LEU A 251 -10.12 -3.95 -9.30
CA LEU A 251 -11.22 -3.68 -10.24
C LEU A 251 -11.95 -2.38 -9.86
N GLU A 252 -12.21 -2.16 -8.58
CA GLU A 252 -12.78 -0.90 -8.10
C GLU A 252 -11.86 0.29 -8.39
N SER A 253 -10.55 0.12 -8.25
CA SER A 253 -9.52 1.11 -8.63
C SER A 253 -9.58 1.41 -10.12
N MET A 254 -9.68 0.39 -10.98
CA MET A 254 -9.76 0.52 -12.43
C MET A 254 -11.00 1.31 -12.86
N ILE A 255 -12.16 1.05 -12.22
CA ILE A 255 -13.40 1.79 -12.48
C ILE A 255 -13.20 3.27 -12.10
N ARG A 256 -12.68 3.56 -10.91
CA ARG A 256 -12.43 4.93 -10.44
C ARG A 256 -11.43 5.68 -11.34
N LEU A 257 -10.37 5.02 -11.77
CA LEU A 257 -9.39 5.59 -12.71
C LEU A 257 -10.03 5.89 -14.06
N SER A 258 -10.84 4.98 -14.59
CA SER A 258 -11.53 5.19 -15.87
C SER A 258 -12.54 6.35 -15.79
N GLU A 259 -13.24 6.49 -14.67
CA GLU A 259 -14.12 7.64 -14.42
C GLU A 259 -13.33 8.95 -14.32
N ALA A 260 -12.17 8.94 -13.67
CA ALA A 260 -11.31 10.11 -13.56
C ALA A 260 -10.72 10.52 -14.93
N ILE A 261 -10.35 9.56 -15.78
CA ILE A 261 -9.90 9.81 -17.16
C ILE A 261 -11.05 10.36 -18.01
N CYS A 262 -12.26 9.80 -17.86
CA CYS A 262 -13.44 10.31 -18.54
C CYS A 262 -13.73 11.78 -18.17
N ARG A 263 -13.58 12.14 -16.88
CA ARG A 263 -13.64 13.54 -16.42
C ARG A 263 -12.56 14.42 -17.04
N LEU A 264 -11.34 13.90 -17.20
CA LEU A 264 -10.25 14.61 -17.85
C LEU A 264 -10.59 14.96 -19.30
N HIS A 265 -11.29 14.09 -20.03
CA HIS A 265 -11.75 14.35 -21.40
C HIS A 265 -13.05 15.17 -21.49
N MET A 266 -13.65 15.54 -20.34
CA MET A 266 -14.97 16.19 -20.25
C MET A 266 -16.11 15.36 -20.89
N GLU A 267 -16.00 14.04 -20.83
CA GLU A 267 -17.04 13.14 -21.32
C GLU A 267 -18.01 12.71 -20.20
N GLU A 268 -19.28 12.46 -20.55
CA GLU A 268 -20.30 11.98 -19.59
C GLU A 268 -20.41 10.45 -19.54
N VAL A 269 -19.74 9.74 -20.46
CA VAL A 269 -19.87 8.29 -20.60
C VAL A 269 -18.48 7.65 -20.69
N VAL A 270 -18.21 6.68 -19.82
CA VAL A 270 -16.95 5.93 -19.86
C VAL A 270 -16.97 5.01 -21.08
N MET A 271 -16.10 5.33 -22.04
CA MET A 271 -15.85 4.54 -23.24
C MET A 271 -14.75 3.50 -23.04
N PRO A 272 -14.67 2.45 -23.89
CA PRO A 272 -13.63 1.43 -23.81
C PRO A 272 -12.20 1.98 -23.78
N HIS A 273 -11.90 3.05 -24.52
CA HIS A 273 -10.54 3.60 -24.59
C HIS A 273 -10.05 4.14 -23.22
N HIS A 274 -10.95 4.73 -22.42
CA HIS A 274 -10.63 5.13 -21.05
C HIS A 274 -10.23 3.94 -20.16
N VAL A 275 -10.89 2.80 -20.36
CA VAL A 275 -10.62 1.57 -19.60
C VAL A 275 -9.27 0.98 -19.97
N HIS A 276 -8.92 0.97 -21.25
CA HIS A 276 -7.61 0.49 -21.69
C HIS A 276 -6.47 1.34 -21.12
N GLU A 277 -6.64 2.67 -21.09
CA GLU A 277 -5.63 3.55 -20.49
C GLU A 277 -5.54 3.37 -18.97
N ALA A 278 -6.68 3.24 -18.27
CA ALA A 278 -6.68 2.93 -16.84
C ALA A 278 -6.01 1.57 -16.53
N ALA A 279 -6.28 0.54 -17.35
CA ALA A 279 -5.67 -0.77 -17.21
C ALA A 279 -4.15 -0.71 -17.46
N ARG A 280 -3.71 0.04 -18.48
CA ARG A 280 -2.29 0.29 -18.74
C ARG A 280 -1.59 0.92 -17.54
N LEU A 281 -2.21 1.94 -16.91
CA LEU A 281 -1.65 2.60 -15.73
C LEU A 281 -1.52 1.63 -14.54
N ILE A 282 -2.53 0.78 -14.30
CA ILE A 282 -2.45 -0.24 -13.25
C ILE A 282 -1.35 -1.26 -13.58
N GLU A 283 -1.29 -1.76 -14.81
CA GLU A 283 -0.25 -2.72 -15.24
C GLU A 283 1.16 -2.13 -15.09
N GLN A 284 1.36 -0.84 -15.37
CA GLN A 284 2.64 -0.15 -15.15
C GLN A 284 2.94 0.09 -13.66
N SER A 285 1.92 0.26 -12.83
CA SER A 285 2.09 0.40 -11.37
C SER A 285 2.49 -0.91 -10.68
N ILE A 286 2.14 -2.06 -11.28
CA ILE A 286 2.55 -3.38 -10.80
C ILE A 286 3.98 -3.63 -11.30
N ILE A 287 4.95 -3.18 -10.52
CA ILE A 287 6.36 -3.37 -10.82
C ILE A 287 6.66 -4.86 -10.81
N ARG A 288 7.18 -5.35 -11.94
CA ARG A 288 7.69 -6.71 -12.07
C ARG A 288 8.96 -6.81 -11.24
N VAL A 289 9.03 -7.83 -10.40
CA VAL A 289 10.27 -8.16 -9.70
C VAL A 289 11.21 -8.79 -10.72
N ASP A 290 12.37 -8.17 -10.91
CA ASP A 290 13.44 -8.73 -11.72
C ASP A 290 14.07 -9.86 -10.91
N ALA A 291 13.65 -11.10 -11.16
CA ALA A 291 14.36 -12.25 -10.61
C ALA A 291 15.71 -12.37 -11.35
N PRO A 292 16.85 -12.45 -10.65
CA PRO A 292 18.09 -12.84 -11.30
C PRO A 292 17.88 -14.22 -11.92
N PRO A 293 18.47 -14.50 -13.10
CA PRO A 293 18.43 -15.83 -13.68
C PRO A 293 18.94 -16.82 -12.63
N VAL A 294 18.15 -17.85 -12.34
CA VAL A 294 18.61 -18.97 -11.52
C VAL A 294 19.63 -19.71 -12.38
N ASP A 295 20.92 -19.52 -12.08
CA ASP A 295 21.96 -20.37 -12.64
C ASP A 295 21.73 -21.79 -12.09
N LEU A 296 21.26 -22.68 -12.96
CA LEU A 296 21.01 -24.10 -12.66
C LEU A 296 22.28 -24.95 -12.83
N ASN A 297 23.45 -24.32 -13.01
CA ASN A 297 24.70 -25.02 -13.30
C ASN A 297 25.44 -25.55 -12.07
N ASP A 298 25.10 -25.14 -10.85
CA ASP A 298 25.81 -25.58 -9.63
C ASP A 298 25.23 -26.88 -9.02
N ALA A 299 24.52 -27.70 -9.80
CA ALA A 299 23.91 -28.95 -9.31
C ALA A 299 24.46 -30.24 -9.97
N TYR A 300 25.52 -30.17 -10.77
CA TYR A 300 26.15 -31.35 -11.38
C TYR A 300 27.68 -31.21 -11.47
N ASP A 301 28.38 -31.02 -10.35
CA ASP A 301 29.72 -31.60 -10.22
C ASP A 301 29.54 -32.97 -9.57
N GLY A 302 29.19 -33.92 -10.44
CA GLY A 302 29.26 -35.34 -10.13
C GLY A 302 30.72 -35.78 -10.12
N ASP A 303 31.03 -36.62 -9.16
CA ASP A 303 32.29 -37.30 -8.93
C ASP A 303 32.88 -37.86 -10.24
N ASP A 304 34.06 -37.37 -10.65
CA ASP A 304 34.92 -38.00 -11.66
C ASP A 304 36.38 -37.95 -11.15
N ASP A 305 36.64 -38.65 -10.05
CA ASP A 305 37.98 -39.09 -9.69
C ASP A 305 38.16 -40.52 -10.23
N GLY A 306 38.51 -40.61 -11.52
CA GLY A 306 39.09 -41.81 -12.12
C GLY A 306 40.58 -41.83 -11.81
N ASP A 307 40.99 -42.62 -10.81
CA ASP A 307 42.38 -42.99 -10.58
C ASP A 307 42.56 -44.50 -10.82
N ASP A 308 43.62 -44.79 -11.58
CA ASP A 308 43.92 -46.02 -12.30
C ASP A 308 44.19 -47.27 -11.42
N ASP A 309 43.68 -48.41 -11.90
CA ASP A 309 43.98 -49.76 -11.43
C ASP A 309 45.48 -50.12 -11.60
N TYR A 310 46.19 -50.31 -10.48
CA TYR A 310 47.35 -51.20 -10.44
C TYR A 310 47.04 -52.38 -9.51
N PHE A 311 46.95 -53.56 -10.13
CA PHE A 311 46.97 -54.87 -9.49
C PHE A 311 48.30 -55.09 -8.77
N ASP A 312 48.26 -55.53 -7.51
CA ASP A 312 49.17 -56.58 -7.04
C ASP A 312 48.53 -57.39 -5.90
N GLU A 313 48.87 -58.67 -5.89
CA GLU A 313 48.18 -59.79 -5.25
C GLU A 313 48.41 -59.90 -3.73
N ASP A 314 47.35 -60.40 -3.07
CA ASP A 314 47.32 -61.44 -2.02
C ASP A 314 48.46 -61.52 -0.98
N ASP A 315 48.10 -61.32 0.30
CA ASP A 315 48.47 -62.27 1.38
C ASP A 315 47.78 -61.92 2.71
N GLY A 316 46.93 -62.84 3.18
CA GLY A 316 47.08 -63.49 4.49
C GLY A 316 46.88 -62.71 5.80
N ASP A 317 45.74 -63.03 6.42
CA ASP A 317 45.63 -63.52 7.81
C ASP A 317 45.73 -62.60 9.06
N ASP A 318 44.60 -62.63 9.76
CA ASP A 318 44.42 -62.96 11.18
C ASP A 318 44.14 -61.86 12.21
N ALA A 319 43.12 -62.17 12.99
CA ALA A 319 42.55 -61.43 14.09
C ALA A 319 43.25 -61.77 15.40
N GLY A 320 43.31 -60.84 16.35
CA GLY A 320 43.44 -61.23 17.76
C GLY A 320 44.22 -60.30 18.69
N ASP A 321 43.47 -59.39 19.32
CA ASP A 321 43.44 -59.17 20.78
C ASP A 321 44.64 -58.55 21.54
N LYS A 322 44.22 -57.77 22.56
CA LYS A 322 44.91 -57.35 23.81
C LYS A 322 45.70 -56.04 23.87
N THR A 323 44.96 -55.02 24.32
CA THR A 323 45.10 -54.27 25.59
C THR A 323 46.46 -53.69 26.02
N VAL A 324 46.42 -52.42 26.47
CA VAL A 324 46.85 -51.88 27.79
C VAL A 324 47.62 -50.54 27.69
N LYS A 325 47.02 -49.49 28.29
CA LYS A 325 47.56 -48.29 28.98
C LYS A 325 48.59 -47.43 28.20
N THR A 326 48.48 -46.11 28.15
CA THR A 326 48.71 -45.21 29.30
C THR A 326 48.22 -43.79 29.02
N ASN A 327 48.09 -43.06 30.12
CA ASN A 327 47.46 -41.76 30.31
C ASN A 327 48.44 -40.58 30.06
N SER A 328 47.84 -39.39 30.02
CA SER A 328 48.37 -38.07 30.48
C SER A 328 49.00 -37.10 29.46
N GLN A 329 48.39 -35.88 29.47
CA GLN A 329 49.04 -34.55 29.53
C GLN A 329 49.73 -34.03 28.26
N GLN A 330 49.70 -32.76 27.87
CA GLN A 330 48.95 -31.53 28.21
C GLN A 330 49.43 -30.50 27.16
N PRO A 331 48.62 -29.49 26.76
CA PRO A 331 49.03 -28.45 25.82
C PRO A 331 49.50 -27.18 26.54
N THR A 332 50.33 -26.33 25.92
CA THR A 332 50.43 -24.90 26.27
C THR A 332 51.05 -24.04 25.17
N GLN A 333 50.35 -22.96 24.81
CA GLN A 333 50.79 -21.60 24.43
C GLN A 333 49.54 -20.71 24.61
N ASP A 334 49.57 -19.44 24.98
CA ASP A 334 50.47 -18.59 25.77
C ASP A 334 49.61 -17.34 26.12
N ARG A 335 49.76 -16.80 27.35
CA ARG A 335 49.49 -15.40 27.82
C ARG A 335 48.04 -14.83 27.67
N GLU A 336 47.45 -14.05 28.58
CA GLU A 336 47.97 -12.94 29.39
C GLU A 336 46.99 -12.52 30.52
N SER A 337 47.58 -11.83 31.51
CA SER A 337 47.18 -11.20 32.79
C SER A 337 45.76 -10.70 33.15
N ASP A 338 45.44 -10.95 34.43
CA ASP A 338 45.02 -10.00 35.49
C ASP A 338 43.56 -9.59 35.80
N LYS A 339 43.28 -9.71 37.11
CA LYS A 339 42.38 -8.95 38.03
C LYS A 339 40.99 -9.50 38.40
N GLU A 340 40.93 -9.89 39.68
CA GLU A 340 39.88 -9.65 40.69
C GLU A 340 38.53 -9.07 40.23
N ASN A 341 37.42 -9.76 40.49
CA ASN A 341 36.59 -9.55 41.69
C ASN A 341 35.29 -10.37 41.70
N ASN A 342 34.96 -10.84 42.90
CA ASN A 342 33.63 -11.03 43.49
C ASN A 342 32.70 -12.21 43.16
N ARG A 343 32.12 -12.66 44.27
CA ARG A 343 31.33 -13.87 44.57
C ARG A 343 29.83 -13.76 44.19
N PRO A 344 29.05 -14.86 44.33
CA PRO A 344 27.90 -15.19 43.49
C PRO A 344 26.53 -14.84 44.10
N SER A 345 25.48 -14.89 43.29
CA SER A 345 24.09 -14.90 43.77
C SER A 345 23.33 -16.17 43.33
N LYS A 346 22.67 -16.76 44.33
CA LYS A 346 21.83 -17.96 44.32
C LYS A 346 20.57 -17.76 43.47
N ARG A 347 20.05 -18.82 42.85
CA ARG A 347 18.60 -18.96 42.64
C ARG A 347 18.09 -20.39 42.82
N LYS A 348 16.98 -20.45 43.55
CA LYS A 348 16.33 -21.61 44.18
C LYS A 348 15.47 -22.42 43.20
N ARG A 349 15.36 -23.72 43.51
CA ARG A 349 14.34 -24.68 43.06
C ARG A 349 12.94 -24.26 43.51
N THR A 350 11.92 -24.55 42.70
CA THR A 350 10.60 -25.04 43.17
C THR A 350 10.00 -26.01 42.14
N ARG A 351 9.27 -27.01 42.66
CA ARG A 351 8.60 -28.12 41.96
C ARG A 351 7.09 -27.82 41.84
N SER A 352 6.45 -28.29 40.78
CA SER A 352 5.09 -28.88 40.73
C SER A 352 4.83 -29.29 39.27
N ALA A 353 3.82 -30.06 38.88
CA ALA A 353 3.24 -31.32 39.33
C ALA A 353 2.47 -31.84 38.08
N ARG A 354 2.31 -33.15 37.96
CA ARG A 354 1.70 -33.85 36.82
C ARG A 354 0.22 -34.10 37.11
N SER A 355 -0.66 -33.91 36.11
CA SER A 355 -1.98 -34.55 36.03
C SER A 355 -2.43 -34.69 34.57
N THR A 356 -3.08 -35.81 34.31
CA THR A 356 -3.53 -36.41 33.05
C THR A 356 -5.05 -36.29 32.85
N GLN A 357 -5.51 -36.62 31.62
CA GLN A 357 -6.89 -36.95 31.18
C GLN A 357 -7.86 -35.76 31.00
N GLU A 358 -8.81 -35.71 30.05
CA GLU A 358 -9.41 -36.71 29.15
C GLU A 358 -10.18 -36.01 28.00
N ASP A 359 -10.64 -36.81 27.05
CA ASP A 359 -11.39 -36.52 25.81
C ASP A 359 -12.63 -35.62 25.93
N ASP A 360 -13.00 -34.93 24.84
CA ASP A 360 -14.39 -34.95 24.37
C ASP A 360 -14.56 -34.55 22.89
N SER A 361 -15.38 -35.34 22.22
CA SER A 361 -15.67 -35.39 20.78
C SER A 361 -16.95 -34.61 20.40
N ASP A 362 -17.03 -34.28 19.11
CA ASP A 362 -18.24 -34.11 18.29
C ASP A 362 -19.35 -33.14 18.72
N ARG A 363 -19.51 -32.07 17.94
CA ARG A 363 -20.82 -31.49 17.58
C ARG A 363 -20.75 -30.79 16.23
N MET A 364 -21.28 -31.46 15.21
CA MET A 364 -21.74 -30.85 13.96
C MET A 364 -23.06 -30.13 14.25
N GLU A 365 -23.12 -28.82 14.00
CA GLU A 365 -24.38 -28.08 13.87
C GLU A 365 -24.63 -27.76 12.40
N THR A 366 -25.73 -28.30 11.89
CA THR A 366 -26.31 -28.13 10.56
C THR A 366 -27.08 -26.81 10.50
N GLU A 367 -26.65 -25.87 9.66
CA GLU A 367 -27.46 -24.71 9.27
C GLU A 367 -28.44 -25.07 8.13
N PRO A 368 -29.72 -24.65 8.17
CA PRO A 368 -30.64 -24.80 7.06
C PRO A 368 -30.53 -23.63 6.07
N GLN A 369 -30.50 -23.95 4.78
CA GLN A 369 -30.58 -23.00 3.66
C GLN A 369 -31.96 -22.31 3.59
N PRO A 370 -32.04 -21.04 3.15
CA PRO A 370 -33.31 -20.40 2.82
C PRO A 370 -33.70 -20.66 1.36
N THR A 371 -34.97 -21.01 1.16
CA THR A 371 -35.63 -21.23 -0.14
C THR A 371 -35.90 -19.92 -0.88
N GLU A 372 -35.53 -19.90 -2.16
CA GLU A 372 -36.05 -18.96 -3.17
C GLU A 372 -37.53 -19.28 -3.43
N ASP A 373 -38.41 -18.27 -3.34
CA ASP A 373 -39.48 -18.01 -4.31
C ASP A 373 -40.43 -16.90 -3.83
N ALA A 374 -41.02 -16.20 -4.81
CA ALA A 374 -42.11 -15.22 -4.74
C ALA A 374 -41.71 -13.75 -4.53
N TYR A 375 -41.39 -13.05 -5.63
CA TYR A 375 -41.94 -11.72 -5.89
C TYR A 375 -42.04 -11.47 -7.40
N GLU A 376 -43.18 -11.87 -7.98
CA GLU A 376 -43.67 -11.39 -9.26
C GLU A 376 -44.89 -10.48 -9.04
N SER A 377 -44.90 -9.34 -9.73
CA SER A 377 -46.02 -8.42 -9.97
C SER A 377 -46.52 -7.50 -8.83
N LYS A 378 -46.23 -6.20 -8.98
CA LYS A 378 -47.25 -5.17 -9.25
C LYS A 378 -46.60 -3.82 -9.57
N SER A 379 -46.64 -3.49 -10.86
CA SER A 379 -46.50 -2.16 -11.41
C SER A 379 -47.72 -1.32 -11.06
N SER A 380 -47.53 -0.16 -10.42
CA SER A 380 -48.52 0.92 -10.43
C SER A 380 -47.79 2.27 -10.39
N ILE A 381 -47.81 2.93 -11.55
CA ILE A 381 -47.30 4.28 -11.77
C ILE A 381 -48.44 5.25 -11.44
N PRO A 382 -48.27 6.24 -10.55
CA PRO A 382 -49.25 7.31 -10.40
C PRO A 382 -49.07 8.38 -11.50
N PRO A 383 -50.16 9.02 -11.98
CA PRO A 383 -50.12 9.98 -13.08
C PRO A 383 -49.53 11.34 -12.64
N PRO A 384 -48.98 12.15 -13.57
CA PRO A 384 -48.39 13.45 -13.25
C PRO A 384 -49.46 14.55 -13.06
N ALA A 385 -49.19 15.47 -12.13
CA ALA A 385 -50.01 16.63 -11.81
C ALA A 385 -50.01 17.71 -12.94
N PRO A 386 -51.08 18.51 -13.08
CA PRO A 386 -51.21 19.46 -14.19
C PRO A 386 -50.40 20.76 -13.98
N ALA A 387 -49.86 21.27 -15.09
CA ALA A 387 -49.05 22.47 -15.19
C ALA A 387 -49.84 23.76 -14.85
N ALA A 388 -49.26 24.60 -13.98
CA ALA A 388 -49.75 25.94 -13.68
C ALA A 388 -49.63 26.87 -14.90
N LYS A 389 -50.77 27.38 -15.37
CA LYS A 389 -50.83 28.47 -16.35
C LYS A 389 -50.38 29.77 -15.68
N LYS A 390 -49.42 30.45 -16.34
CA LYS A 390 -49.11 31.86 -16.14
C LYS A 390 -50.37 32.68 -16.43
N GLU A 391 -50.80 33.48 -15.46
CA GLU A 391 -51.77 34.55 -15.71
C GLU A 391 -51.05 35.89 -15.55
N LYS A 392 -51.06 36.66 -16.64
CA LYS A 392 -50.66 38.06 -16.71
C LYS A 392 -51.82 38.89 -16.14
N ARG A 393 -51.56 39.70 -15.12
CA ARG A 393 -51.88 41.14 -15.10
C ARG A 393 -51.32 41.81 -13.86
#